data_AF-A0A4Z0KFH6-F1
#
_entry.id   AF-A0A4Z0KFH6-F1
#
_cell.length_a   1.000
_cell.length_b   1.000
_cell.length_c   1.000
_cell.angle_alpha   90.00
_cell.angle_beta   90.00
_cell.angle_gamma   90.00
#
_symmetry.space_group_name_H-M   'P 1'
#
loop_
_entity.id
_entity.type
_entity.pdbx_description
1 polymer ?
#
loop_
_entity_poly.entity_id
_entity_poly.type
_entity_poly.pdbx_seq_one_letter_code
_entity_poly.pdbx_strand_id
1 'polypeptide(L)'
;MLAAGFVGGHGTAAAVASGFGDQWPEALSIGMTSATVGIVAAIVGGIIIIKLETRRGNTDFISSFADLPRELRTGIVPVEKRASLGNSPVSSMSIDPVIYHAGVLMAVGAGAYLISEWANALLPTVTLPVFSVAFILGYLVLFVMKLFKAEQHFEKKLFERTSGSATDLLVAFGVASIDPSVVISNAVPLALLLAFGITALLAAYKLLAPGFFRTHRVEQSIFTWGWSTGTVAMGIALLRIVDPDLKSRTLDYYGIAYVPIGFVDIIIVALAPGLILAGYAWPFALTAIGIGLLILIVARLLGWWAPSTRKEDALAQI
;
A
#
# COMPACT_ATOMS: atom_id res chain seq x y z
N MET A 1 -10.82 2.03 -11.69
CA MET A 1 -9.71 2.89 -11.25
C MET A 1 -9.73 3.29 -9.77
N LEU A 2 -10.91 3.49 -9.13
CA LEU A 2 -10.97 3.86 -7.70
C LEU A 2 -10.13 2.96 -6.78
N ALA A 3 -10.38 1.65 -6.80
CA ALA A 3 -9.64 0.69 -5.96
C ALA A 3 -8.13 0.65 -6.26
N ALA A 4 -7.76 0.75 -7.55
CA ALA A 4 -6.36 0.78 -7.99
C ALA A 4 -5.62 2.01 -7.46
N GLY A 5 -6.27 3.18 -7.47
CA GLY A 5 -5.70 4.41 -6.91
C GLY A 5 -5.73 4.46 -5.38
N PHE A 6 -6.76 3.91 -4.74
CA PHE A 6 -6.93 3.98 -3.28
C PHE A 6 -6.02 3.00 -2.55
N VAL A 7 -6.26 1.69 -2.62
CA VAL A 7 -5.46 0.71 -1.86
C VAL A 7 -4.06 0.55 -2.47
N GLY A 8 -3.96 0.69 -3.79
CA GLY A 8 -2.74 0.45 -4.55
C GLY A 8 -1.89 1.69 -4.86
N GLY A 9 -2.40 2.90 -4.60
CA GLY A 9 -1.71 4.15 -4.90
C GLY A 9 -1.39 4.36 -6.39
N HIS A 10 -0.48 5.29 -6.68
CA HIS A 10 -0.11 5.65 -8.06
C HIS A 10 0.52 4.49 -8.84
N GLY A 11 1.22 3.56 -8.17
CA GLY A 11 1.93 2.46 -8.82
C GLY A 11 0.99 1.40 -9.37
N THR A 12 0.02 0.96 -8.55
CA THR A 12 -1.02 0.05 -9.02
C THR A 12 -1.95 0.74 -10.02
N ALA A 13 -2.27 2.02 -9.81
CA ALA A 13 -3.04 2.79 -10.79
C ALA A 13 -2.36 2.83 -12.16
N ALA A 14 -1.04 3.07 -12.20
CA ALA A 14 -0.26 3.03 -13.43
C ALA A 14 -0.26 1.65 -14.08
N ALA A 15 -0.04 0.59 -13.29
CA ALA A 15 -0.02 -0.78 -13.80
C ALA A 15 -1.38 -1.20 -14.40
N VAL A 16 -2.48 -0.92 -13.69
CA VAL A 16 -3.84 -1.21 -14.17
C VAL A 16 -4.16 -0.38 -15.42
N ALA A 17 -3.79 0.91 -15.43
CA ALA A 17 -3.97 1.78 -16.60
C ALA A 17 -3.19 1.25 -17.83
N SER A 18 -1.94 0.83 -17.65
CA SER A 18 -1.15 0.25 -18.74
C SER A 18 -1.77 -1.04 -19.30
N GLY A 19 -2.48 -1.82 -18.48
CA GLY A 19 -3.19 -3.00 -18.93
C GLY A 19 -4.41 -2.70 -19.79
N PHE A 20 -4.97 -1.48 -19.72
CA PHE A 20 -6.01 -1.04 -20.65
C PHE A 20 -5.44 -0.56 -21.99
N GLY A 21 -4.20 -0.05 -21.99
CA GLY A 21 -3.54 0.47 -23.18
C GLY A 21 -4.39 1.49 -23.94
N ASP A 22 -4.34 1.43 -25.27
CA ASP A 22 -5.06 2.35 -26.15
C ASP A 22 -6.60 2.16 -26.13
N GLN A 23 -7.09 1.09 -25.49
CA GLN A 23 -8.54 0.85 -25.39
C GLN A 23 -9.22 1.73 -24.34
N TRP A 24 -8.47 2.25 -23.36
CA TRP A 24 -8.96 3.26 -22.41
C TRP A 24 -7.85 4.23 -21.97
N PRO A 25 -7.48 5.19 -22.84
CA PRO A 25 -6.34 6.08 -22.60
C PRO A 25 -6.55 7.00 -21.37
N GLU A 26 -7.80 7.34 -21.04
CA GLU A 26 -8.14 8.18 -19.89
C GLU A 26 -7.93 7.47 -18.54
N ALA A 27 -7.78 6.14 -18.53
CA ALA A 27 -7.65 5.34 -17.32
C ALA A 27 -6.50 5.83 -16.43
N LEU A 28 -5.38 6.24 -17.04
CA LEU A 28 -4.21 6.72 -16.32
C LEU A 28 -4.53 7.99 -15.53
N SER A 29 -5.07 9.02 -16.19
CA SER A 29 -5.40 10.30 -15.54
C SER A 29 -6.45 10.11 -14.43
N ILE A 30 -7.48 9.30 -14.67
CA ILE A 30 -8.50 8.96 -13.67
C ILE A 30 -7.88 8.22 -12.47
N GLY A 31 -7.02 7.23 -12.74
CA GLY A 31 -6.31 6.46 -11.72
C GLY A 31 -5.38 7.32 -10.86
N MET A 32 -4.57 8.17 -11.48
CA MET A 32 -3.65 9.07 -10.80
C MET A 32 -4.38 10.13 -9.97
N THR A 33 -5.50 10.65 -10.48
CA THR A 33 -6.37 11.56 -9.72
C THR A 33 -6.95 10.84 -8.50
N SER A 34 -7.44 9.61 -8.68
CA SER A 34 -7.95 8.80 -7.58
C SER A 34 -6.89 8.51 -6.52
N ALA A 35 -5.66 8.19 -6.92
CA ALA A 35 -4.55 7.96 -6.00
C ALA A 35 -4.17 9.22 -5.22
N THR A 36 -4.15 10.36 -5.90
CA THR A 36 -3.82 11.65 -5.28
C THR A 36 -4.86 12.04 -4.23
N VAL A 37 -6.16 11.95 -4.57
CA VAL A 37 -7.24 12.20 -3.61
C VAL A 37 -7.21 11.18 -2.46
N GLY A 38 -6.90 9.93 -2.76
CA GLY A 38 -6.72 8.87 -1.78
C GLY A 38 -5.65 9.21 -0.73
N ILE A 39 -4.44 9.58 -1.15
CA ILE A 39 -3.36 9.99 -0.24
C ILE A 39 -3.77 11.20 0.61
N VAL A 40 -4.45 12.19 0.02
CA VAL A 40 -4.97 13.34 0.78
C VAL A 40 -6.01 12.89 1.82
N ALA A 41 -6.93 12.00 1.45
CA ALA A 41 -7.92 11.44 2.36
C ALA A 41 -7.26 10.60 3.47
N ALA A 42 -6.21 9.84 3.15
CA ALA A 42 -5.42 9.06 4.11
C ALA A 42 -4.85 9.99 5.19
N ILE A 43 -4.10 11.02 4.78
CA ILE A 43 -3.41 11.93 5.70
C ILE A 43 -4.41 12.79 6.47
N VAL A 44 -5.28 13.54 5.78
CA VAL A 44 -6.20 14.49 6.41
C VAL A 44 -7.24 13.74 7.24
N GLY A 45 -7.88 12.73 6.66
CA GLY A 45 -8.86 11.91 7.36
C GLY A 45 -8.24 11.14 8.52
N GLY A 46 -7.03 10.60 8.33
CA GLY A 46 -6.31 9.88 9.36
C GLY A 46 -5.96 10.77 10.56
N ILE A 47 -5.43 11.97 10.32
CA ILE A 47 -5.12 12.94 11.39
C ILE A 47 -6.41 13.34 12.14
N ILE A 48 -7.53 13.55 11.43
CA ILE A 48 -8.82 13.87 12.06
C ILE A 48 -9.27 12.71 12.96
N ILE A 49 -9.21 11.47 12.45
CA ILE A 49 -9.56 10.26 13.21
C ILE A 49 -8.69 10.16 14.46
N ILE A 50 -7.36 10.25 14.32
CA ILE A 50 -6.42 10.17 15.45
C ILE A 50 -6.77 11.24 16.48
N LYS A 51 -6.96 12.50 16.08
CA LYS A 51 -7.31 13.58 17.01
C LYS A 51 -8.61 13.30 17.77
N LEU A 52 -9.61 12.70 17.12
CA LEU A 52 -10.88 12.34 17.76
C LEU A 52 -10.70 11.19 18.76
N GLU A 53 -9.97 10.13 18.37
CA GLU A 53 -9.73 8.95 19.21
C GLU A 53 -8.83 9.25 20.41
N THR A 54 -7.80 10.07 20.23
CA THR A 54 -6.95 10.55 21.33
C THR A 54 -7.75 11.42 22.32
N ARG A 55 -8.65 12.30 21.84
CA ARG A 55 -9.55 13.08 22.71
C ARG A 55 -10.52 12.22 23.52
N ARG A 56 -10.86 11.03 23.01
CA ARG A 56 -11.72 10.06 23.69
C ARG A 56 -10.94 9.14 24.63
N GLY A 57 -9.61 9.17 24.60
CA GLY A 57 -8.76 8.28 25.38
C GLY A 57 -8.78 6.82 24.87
N ASN A 58 -8.98 6.63 23.57
CA ASN A 58 -9.06 5.30 22.94
C ASN A 58 -7.71 4.80 22.38
N THR A 59 -6.69 5.67 22.33
CA THR A 59 -5.32 5.32 21.90
C THR A 59 -4.52 4.74 23.06
N ASP A 60 -3.74 3.70 22.81
CA ASP A 60 -3.02 2.96 23.86
C ASP A 60 -1.64 3.55 24.16
N PHE A 61 -0.96 4.11 23.16
CA PHE A 61 0.43 4.59 23.31
C PHE A 61 0.60 6.11 23.26
N ILE A 62 -0.47 6.86 22.97
CA ILE A 62 -0.46 8.33 23.01
C ILE A 62 -1.68 8.88 23.76
N SER A 63 -1.46 9.86 24.64
CA SER A 63 -2.52 10.58 25.36
C SER A 63 -2.94 11.89 24.67
N SER A 64 -2.03 12.53 23.95
CA SER A 64 -2.27 13.76 23.21
C SER A 64 -1.35 13.86 22.00
N PHE A 65 -1.86 14.48 20.94
CA PHE A 65 -1.04 14.86 19.77
C PHE A 65 0.10 15.83 20.14
N ALA A 66 -0.03 16.53 21.27
CA ALA A 66 1.03 17.39 21.80
C ALA A 66 2.23 16.59 22.36
N ASP A 67 1.98 15.35 22.78
CA ASP A 67 2.97 14.47 23.42
C ASP A 67 3.91 13.81 22.40
N LEU A 68 3.63 13.97 21.10
CA LEU A 68 4.49 13.47 20.03
C LEU A 68 5.90 14.09 20.12
N PRO A 69 6.95 13.26 20.01
CA PRO A 69 8.33 13.72 19.90
C PRO A 69 8.48 14.84 18.86
N ARG A 70 9.28 15.86 19.18
CA ARG A 70 9.48 17.02 18.30
C ARG A 70 9.88 16.61 16.88
N GLU A 71 10.75 15.61 16.74
CA GLU A 71 11.19 15.10 15.44
C GLU A 71 10.06 14.53 14.58
N LEU A 72 9.04 13.89 15.16
CA LEU A 72 7.87 13.40 14.42
C LEU A 72 6.92 14.53 14.03
N ARG A 73 6.93 15.65 14.79
CA ARG A 73 6.10 16.82 14.51
C ARG A 73 6.72 17.76 13.47
N THR A 74 8.04 17.92 13.49
CA THR A 74 8.75 18.82 12.58
C THR A 74 9.36 18.11 11.37
N GLY A 75 9.54 16.79 11.43
CA GLY A 75 10.31 16.02 10.47
C GLY A 75 11.83 16.23 10.58
N ILE A 76 12.31 17.09 11.49
CA ILE A 76 13.73 17.43 11.64
C ILE A 76 14.30 16.64 12.82
N VAL A 77 15.22 15.72 12.52
CA VAL A 77 15.87 14.86 13.51
C VAL A 77 17.13 15.53 14.09
N PRO A 78 17.22 15.72 15.42
CA PRO A 78 18.41 16.22 16.12
C PRO A 78 19.65 15.37 15.83
N VAL A 79 20.84 15.98 15.83
CA VAL A 79 22.10 15.32 15.43
C VAL A 79 22.33 14.02 16.20
N GLU A 80 22.00 14.02 17.49
CA GLU A 80 22.24 12.93 18.44
C GLU A 80 21.31 11.73 18.18
N LYS A 81 20.21 11.94 17.48
CA LYS A 81 19.20 10.93 17.16
C LYS A 81 19.22 10.49 15.70
N ARG A 82 20.13 11.02 14.89
CA ARG A 82 20.21 10.68 13.46
C ARG A 82 20.62 9.22 13.31
N ALA A 83 19.80 8.44 12.62
CA ALA A 83 20.13 7.06 12.29
C ALA A 83 21.11 7.01 11.11
N SER A 84 22.00 6.00 11.12
CA SER A 84 22.83 5.68 9.94
C SER A 84 21.94 5.31 8.75
N LEU A 85 22.34 5.82 7.58
CA LEU A 85 21.68 5.61 6.30
C LEU A 85 21.85 4.19 5.73
N GLY A 86 22.79 3.42 6.28
CA GLY A 86 23.18 2.09 5.80
C GLY A 86 24.68 1.87 5.98
N ASN A 87 25.10 0.61 6.04
CA ASN A 87 26.51 0.25 5.97
C ASN A 87 26.88 -0.12 4.53
N SER A 88 28.13 0.12 4.15
CA SER A 88 28.62 -0.26 2.82
C SER A 88 28.95 -1.76 2.80
N PRO A 89 28.27 -2.61 2.01
CA PRO A 89 28.60 -4.02 1.95
C PRO A 89 29.73 -4.33 0.96
N VAL A 90 30.11 -3.34 0.15
CA VAL A 90 31.17 -3.43 -0.87
C VAL A 90 32.15 -2.27 -0.71
N SER A 91 33.36 -2.42 -1.26
CA SER A 91 34.35 -1.34 -1.27
C SER A 91 33.97 -0.29 -2.32
N SER A 92 33.92 0.98 -1.93
CA SER A 92 33.72 2.11 -2.86
C SER A 92 34.84 2.25 -3.89
N MET A 93 35.99 1.60 -3.68
CA MET A 93 37.07 1.51 -4.68
C MET A 93 36.69 0.59 -5.85
N SER A 94 35.78 -0.37 -5.62
CA SER A 94 35.30 -1.30 -6.64
C SER A 94 34.03 -0.78 -7.32
N ILE A 95 33.02 -0.43 -6.52
CA ILE A 95 31.75 0.11 -7.01
C ILE A 95 31.07 0.90 -5.89
N ASP A 96 30.39 1.98 -6.26
CA ASP A 96 29.58 2.72 -5.30
C ASP A 96 28.42 1.84 -4.77
N PRO A 97 28.21 1.75 -3.44
CA PRO A 97 27.17 0.91 -2.85
C PRO A 97 25.76 1.26 -3.31
N VAL A 98 25.45 2.54 -3.54
CA VAL A 98 24.12 2.96 -4.00
C VAL A 98 23.90 2.45 -5.43
N ILE A 99 24.90 2.61 -6.30
CA ILE A 99 24.85 2.09 -7.67
C ILE A 99 24.78 0.56 -7.68
N TYR A 100 25.49 -0.13 -6.79
CA TYR A 100 25.45 -1.59 -6.67
C TYR A 100 24.04 -2.10 -6.35
N HIS A 101 23.33 -1.48 -5.40
CA HIS A 101 21.96 -1.86 -5.06
C HIS A 101 20.96 -1.43 -6.14
N ALA A 102 21.10 -0.21 -6.65
CA ALA A 102 20.26 0.29 -7.73
C ALA A 102 20.40 -0.58 -8.99
N GLY A 103 21.59 -1.09 -9.27
CA GLY A 103 21.87 -2.00 -10.39
C GLY A 103 21.03 -3.26 -10.33
N VAL A 104 20.88 -3.88 -9.15
CA VAL A 104 20.01 -5.05 -8.98
C VAL A 104 18.55 -4.70 -9.25
N LEU A 105 18.07 -3.58 -8.70
CA LEU A 105 16.69 -3.13 -8.92
C LEU A 105 16.41 -2.80 -10.39
N MET A 106 17.35 -2.12 -11.05
CA MET A 106 17.27 -1.81 -12.49
C MET A 106 17.32 -3.07 -13.34
N ALA A 107 18.16 -4.05 -12.99
CA ALA A 107 18.23 -5.34 -13.69
C ALA A 107 16.92 -6.12 -13.57
N VAL A 108 16.29 -6.13 -12.39
CA VAL A 108 14.96 -6.72 -12.19
C VAL A 108 13.91 -5.97 -13.02
N GLY A 109 13.90 -4.64 -13.00
CA GLY A 109 12.97 -3.84 -13.79
C GLY A 109 13.11 -4.06 -15.31
N ALA A 110 14.35 -4.03 -15.82
CA ALA A 110 14.66 -4.27 -17.22
C ALA A 110 14.35 -5.72 -17.63
N GLY A 111 14.72 -6.70 -16.80
CA GLY A 111 14.38 -8.10 -17.03
C GLY A 111 12.88 -8.33 -17.08
N ALA A 112 12.13 -7.71 -16.17
CA ALA A 112 10.68 -7.78 -16.16
C ALA A 112 10.05 -7.14 -17.40
N TYR A 113 10.57 -6.01 -17.87
CA TYR A 113 10.15 -5.38 -19.12
C TYR A 113 10.35 -6.31 -20.31
N LEU A 114 11.55 -6.90 -20.44
CA LEU A 114 11.86 -7.83 -21.54
C LEU A 114 11.01 -9.10 -21.50
N ILE A 115 10.79 -9.68 -20.32
CA ILE A 115 9.92 -10.85 -20.14
C ILE A 115 8.47 -10.49 -20.50
N SER A 116 8.01 -9.31 -20.07
CA SER A 116 6.66 -8.82 -20.37
C SER A 116 6.43 -8.63 -21.87
N GLU A 117 7.37 -7.98 -22.57
CA GLU A 117 7.37 -7.83 -24.04
C GLU A 117 7.32 -9.20 -24.75
N TRP A 118 8.23 -10.10 -24.35
CA TRP A 118 8.29 -11.45 -24.92
C TRP A 118 7.00 -12.24 -24.69
N ALA A 119 6.43 -12.18 -23.48
CA ALA A 119 5.20 -12.89 -23.16
C ALA A 119 3.99 -12.32 -23.90
N ASN A 120 3.88 -10.99 -24.00
CA ASN A 120 2.81 -10.33 -24.75
C ASN A 120 2.87 -10.65 -26.24
N ALA A 121 4.07 -10.86 -26.80
CA ALA A 121 4.23 -11.30 -28.19
C ALA A 121 3.73 -12.75 -28.43
N LEU A 122 3.83 -13.62 -27.42
CA LEU A 122 3.40 -15.02 -27.50
C LEU A 122 1.91 -15.21 -27.19
N LEU A 123 1.36 -14.39 -26.29
CA LEU A 123 -0.04 -14.46 -25.85
C LEU A 123 -0.71 -13.08 -26.02
N PRO A 124 -1.15 -12.72 -27.24
CA PRO A 124 -1.72 -11.40 -27.51
C PRO A 124 -2.99 -11.09 -26.69
N THR A 125 -3.64 -12.13 -26.17
CA THR A 125 -4.89 -12.03 -25.40
C THR A 125 -4.68 -11.74 -23.92
N VAL A 126 -3.44 -11.82 -23.40
CA VAL A 126 -3.14 -11.58 -21.98
C VAL A 126 -2.01 -10.56 -21.88
N THR A 127 -2.34 -9.32 -21.56
CA THR A 127 -1.34 -8.31 -21.24
C THR A 127 -0.81 -8.57 -19.84
N LEU A 128 0.45 -9.00 -19.72
CA LEU A 128 1.13 -9.09 -18.43
C LEU A 128 1.70 -7.72 -18.08
N PRO A 129 1.27 -7.05 -17.00
CA PRO A 129 1.85 -5.78 -16.61
C PRO A 129 3.30 -5.97 -16.12
N VAL A 130 4.21 -5.12 -16.57
CA VAL A 130 5.63 -5.11 -16.16
C VAL A 130 5.75 -5.11 -14.63
N PHE A 131 4.88 -4.38 -13.94
CA PHE A 131 4.81 -4.35 -12.48
C PHE A 131 4.65 -5.76 -11.85
N SER A 132 3.71 -6.55 -12.35
CA SER A 132 3.43 -7.91 -11.85
C SER A 132 4.60 -8.84 -12.12
N VAL A 133 5.19 -8.75 -13.32
CA VAL A 133 6.37 -9.53 -13.70
C VAL A 133 7.57 -9.15 -12.85
N ALA A 134 7.78 -7.85 -12.58
CA ALA A 134 8.88 -7.35 -11.74
C ALA A 134 8.77 -7.84 -10.31
N PHE A 135 7.56 -7.93 -9.76
CA PHE A 135 7.35 -8.48 -8.42
C PHE A 135 7.77 -9.96 -8.34
N ILE A 136 7.30 -10.79 -9.29
CA ILE A 136 7.64 -12.22 -9.33
C ILE A 136 9.14 -12.41 -9.57
N LEU A 137 9.72 -11.68 -10.51
CA LEU A 137 11.15 -11.73 -10.81
C LEU A 137 11.99 -11.26 -9.61
N GLY A 138 11.57 -10.21 -8.93
CA GLY A 138 12.22 -9.73 -7.71
C GLY A 138 12.22 -10.78 -6.59
N TYR A 139 11.10 -11.49 -6.40
CA TYR A 139 11.02 -12.59 -5.45
C TYR A 139 11.92 -13.76 -5.85
N LEU A 140 11.96 -14.10 -7.14
CA LEU A 140 12.86 -15.13 -7.66
C LEU A 140 14.34 -14.75 -7.43
N VAL A 141 14.72 -13.51 -7.73
CA VAL A 141 16.08 -13.00 -7.48
C VAL A 141 16.40 -13.05 -5.99
N LEU A 142 15.48 -12.64 -5.11
CA LEU A 142 15.64 -12.77 -3.67
C LEU A 142 15.82 -14.23 -3.21
N PHE A 143 15.03 -15.15 -3.76
CA PHE A 143 15.14 -16.57 -3.47
C PHE A 143 16.51 -17.13 -3.89
N VAL A 144 16.97 -16.81 -5.09
CA VAL A 144 18.29 -17.19 -5.60
C VAL A 144 19.39 -16.60 -4.72
N MET A 145 19.32 -15.32 -4.35
CA MET A 145 20.30 -14.69 -3.44
C MET A 145 20.39 -15.45 -2.11
N LYS A 146 19.24 -15.78 -1.49
CA LYS A 146 19.19 -16.55 -0.24
C LYS A 146 19.74 -17.96 -0.39
N LEU A 147 19.47 -18.62 -1.52
CA LEU A 147 19.98 -19.97 -1.79
C LEU A 147 21.52 -19.99 -1.80
N PHE A 148 22.14 -18.95 -2.35
CA PHE A 148 23.59 -18.80 -2.42
C PHE A 148 24.20 -18.03 -1.24
N LYS A 149 23.40 -17.65 -0.23
CA LYS A 149 23.82 -16.79 0.89
C LYS A 149 24.44 -15.47 0.42
N ALA A 150 24.01 -14.96 -0.73
CA ALA A 150 24.53 -13.74 -1.34
C ALA A 150 23.88 -12.48 -0.76
N GLU A 151 22.72 -12.60 -0.10
CA GLU A 151 21.97 -11.51 0.51
C GLU A 151 22.76 -10.74 1.58
N GLN A 152 23.74 -11.40 2.22
CA GLN A 152 24.62 -10.78 3.20
C GLN A 152 25.52 -9.68 2.60
N HIS A 153 25.71 -9.67 1.28
CA HIS A 153 26.46 -8.63 0.56
C HIS A 153 25.59 -7.44 0.15
N PHE A 154 24.36 -7.36 0.66
CA PHE A 154 23.47 -6.23 0.45
C PHE A 154 23.04 -5.62 1.79
N GLU A 155 22.87 -4.31 1.79
CA GLU A 155 22.40 -3.53 2.92
C GLU A 155 20.89 -3.25 2.77
N LYS A 156 20.10 -3.83 3.67
CA LYS A 156 18.65 -3.70 3.68
C LYS A 156 18.19 -2.24 3.73
N LYS A 157 18.88 -1.39 4.51
CA LYS A 157 18.53 0.04 4.62
C LYS A 157 18.66 0.77 3.28
N LEU A 158 19.59 0.37 2.41
CA LEU A 158 19.74 0.98 1.08
C LEU A 158 18.57 0.62 0.16
N PHE A 159 18.07 -0.62 0.23
CA PHE A 159 16.84 -1.00 -0.48
C PHE A 159 15.62 -0.26 0.03
N GLU A 160 15.44 -0.16 1.36
CA GLU A 160 14.33 0.57 1.98
C GLU A 160 14.32 2.05 1.56
N ARG A 161 15.49 2.70 1.53
CA ARG A 161 15.61 4.09 1.10
C ARG A 161 15.39 4.28 -0.40
N THR A 162 15.93 3.38 -1.22
CA THR A 162 15.71 3.44 -2.68
C THR A 162 14.23 3.24 -3.01
N SER A 163 13.56 2.34 -2.31
CA SER A 163 12.10 2.13 -2.42
C SER A 163 11.32 3.38 -2.00
N GLY A 164 11.72 4.04 -0.91
CA GLY A 164 11.14 5.33 -0.49
C GLY A 164 11.29 6.41 -1.56
N SER A 165 12.51 6.65 -2.04
CA SER A 165 12.78 7.64 -3.10
C SER A 165 12.01 7.35 -4.39
N ALA A 166 11.94 6.07 -4.81
CA ALA A 166 11.18 5.67 -5.99
C ALA A 166 9.67 5.94 -5.81
N THR A 167 9.15 5.72 -4.60
CA THR A 167 7.74 6.00 -4.28
C THR A 167 7.45 7.51 -4.34
N ASP A 168 8.34 8.35 -3.81
CA ASP A 168 8.18 9.80 -3.86
C ASP A 168 8.18 10.33 -5.31
N LEU A 169 9.10 9.84 -6.14
CA LEU A 169 9.15 10.18 -7.57
C LEU A 169 7.89 9.69 -8.30
N LEU A 170 7.43 8.49 -8.00
CA LEU A 170 6.23 7.91 -8.59
C LEU A 170 4.97 8.72 -8.25
N VAL A 171 4.85 9.25 -7.02
CA VAL A 171 3.78 10.18 -6.66
C VAL A 171 3.92 11.50 -7.43
N ALA A 172 5.12 12.08 -7.47
CA ALA A 172 5.37 13.35 -8.15
C ALA A 172 5.05 13.28 -9.66
N PHE A 173 5.55 12.25 -10.35
CA PHE A 173 5.24 12.02 -11.76
C PHE A 173 3.77 11.62 -11.96
N GLY A 174 3.19 10.86 -11.04
CA GLY A 174 1.78 10.51 -11.07
C GLY A 174 0.88 11.74 -11.06
N VAL A 175 1.13 12.69 -10.15
CA VAL A 175 0.40 13.98 -10.12
C VAL A 175 0.66 14.80 -11.39
N ALA A 176 1.91 14.87 -11.86
CA ALA A 176 2.27 15.61 -13.07
C ALA A 176 1.63 15.02 -14.35
N SER A 177 1.31 13.73 -14.36
CA SER A 177 0.70 13.04 -15.51
C SER A 177 -0.81 13.20 -15.64
N ILE A 178 -1.46 13.85 -14.67
CA ILE A 178 -2.91 14.06 -14.68
C ILE A 178 -3.26 15.08 -15.78
N ASP A 179 -4.05 14.65 -16.77
CA ASP A 179 -4.67 15.55 -17.74
C ASP A 179 -5.91 16.22 -17.12
N PRO A 180 -5.90 17.56 -16.91
CA PRO A 180 -7.04 18.27 -16.34
C PRO A 180 -8.32 18.15 -17.16
N SER A 181 -8.21 18.01 -18.49
CA SER A 181 -9.36 17.91 -19.40
C SER A 181 -10.14 16.62 -19.14
N VAL A 182 -9.43 15.51 -18.92
CA VAL A 182 -10.02 14.21 -18.57
C VAL A 182 -10.71 14.27 -17.20
N VAL A 183 -10.12 14.96 -16.23
CA VAL A 183 -10.70 15.12 -14.90
C VAL A 183 -11.98 15.94 -14.96
N ILE A 184 -12.00 17.03 -15.73
CA ILE A 184 -13.16 17.90 -15.88
C ILE A 184 -14.29 17.16 -16.61
N SER A 185 -14.00 16.47 -17.71
CA SER A 185 -15.01 15.72 -18.47
C SER A 185 -15.63 14.58 -17.66
N ASN A 186 -14.88 14.02 -16.70
CA ASN A 186 -15.33 12.96 -15.80
C ASN A 186 -15.61 13.46 -14.38
N ALA A 187 -15.75 14.77 -14.16
CA ALA A 187 -15.79 15.34 -12.81
C ALA A 187 -16.92 14.75 -11.95
N VAL A 188 -18.13 14.62 -12.54
CA VAL A 188 -19.30 14.07 -11.85
C VAL A 188 -19.12 12.60 -11.48
N PRO A 189 -18.87 11.66 -12.42
CA PRO A 189 -18.70 10.25 -12.07
C PRO A 189 -17.49 10.01 -11.16
N LEU A 190 -16.40 10.75 -11.36
CA LEU A 190 -15.21 10.65 -10.51
C LEU A 190 -15.51 11.12 -9.08
N ALA A 191 -16.16 12.29 -8.92
CA ALA A 191 -16.52 12.79 -7.59
C ALA A 191 -17.45 11.84 -6.83
N LEU A 192 -18.43 11.23 -7.51
CA LEU A 192 -19.32 10.24 -6.91
C LEU A 192 -18.55 8.99 -6.45
N LEU A 193 -17.63 8.48 -7.29
CA LEU A 193 -16.79 7.33 -6.94
C LEU A 193 -15.86 7.64 -5.76
N LEU A 194 -15.24 8.82 -5.74
CA LEU A 194 -14.35 9.25 -4.65
C LEU A 194 -15.13 9.40 -3.34
N ALA A 195 -16.29 10.06 -3.39
CA ALA A 195 -17.18 10.21 -2.24
C ALA A 195 -17.64 8.85 -1.71
N PHE A 196 -18.03 7.94 -2.61
CA PHE A 196 -18.38 6.57 -2.26
C PHE A 196 -17.21 5.82 -1.62
N GLY A 197 -16.01 5.88 -2.21
CA GLY A 197 -14.82 5.22 -1.67
C GLY A 197 -14.48 5.69 -0.26
N ILE A 198 -14.44 7.01 -0.05
CA ILE A 198 -14.14 7.60 1.26
C ILE A 198 -15.22 7.23 2.29
N THR A 199 -16.51 7.33 1.93
CA THR A 199 -17.61 7.02 2.84
C THR A 199 -17.68 5.53 3.17
N ALA A 200 -17.46 4.64 2.20
CA ALA A 200 -17.39 3.21 2.41
C ALA A 200 -16.23 2.81 3.33
N LEU A 201 -15.05 3.42 3.16
CA LEU A 201 -13.89 3.17 4.03
C LEU A 201 -14.10 3.75 5.44
N LEU A 202 -14.76 4.89 5.56
CA LEU A 202 -15.14 5.44 6.88
C LEU A 202 -16.17 4.54 7.57
N ALA A 203 -17.12 3.98 6.82
CA ALA A 203 -18.07 3.01 7.35
C ALA A 203 -17.36 1.72 7.76
N ALA A 204 -16.41 1.22 6.96
CA ALA A 204 -15.60 0.06 7.31
C ALA A 204 -14.78 0.30 8.59
N TYR A 205 -14.14 1.47 8.70
CA TYR A 205 -13.42 1.88 9.92
C TYR A 205 -14.34 1.90 11.15
N LYS A 206 -15.55 2.45 11.04
CA LYS A 206 -16.47 2.56 12.18
C LYS A 206 -17.20 1.25 12.53
N LEU A 207 -17.53 0.43 11.54
CA LEU A 207 -18.41 -0.74 11.72
C LEU A 207 -17.65 -2.06 11.80
N LEU A 208 -16.61 -2.22 10.98
CA LEU A 208 -15.84 -3.47 10.90
C LEU A 208 -14.69 -3.47 11.90
N ALA A 209 -13.92 -2.39 11.93
CA ALA A 209 -12.69 -2.33 12.71
C ALA A 209 -12.85 -2.64 14.22
N PRO A 210 -13.89 -2.15 14.92
CA PRO A 210 -14.11 -2.48 16.33
C PRO A 210 -14.41 -3.96 16.62
N GLY A 211 -14.84 -4.70 15.59
CA GLY A 211 -15.15 -6.12 15.69
C GLY A 211 -13.99 -7.06 15.36
N PHE A 212 -13.04 -6.62 14.53
CA PHE A 212 -11.90 -7.41 14.08
C PHE A 212 -10.65 -7.22 14.94
N PHE A 213 -10.41 -5.99 15.39
CA PHE A 213 -9.23 -5.68 16.19
C PHE A 213 -9.56 -5.85 17.68
N ARG A 214 -8.90 -6.82 18.31
CA ARG A 214 -9.10 -7.12 19.75
C ARG A 214 -8.18 -6.27 20.62
N THR A 215 -6.92 -6.13 20.22
CA THR A 215 -5.90 -5.32 20.89
C THR A 215 -5.53 -4.11 20.04
N HIS A 216 -5.09 -3.00 20.66
CA HIS A 216 -4.56 -1.83 19.96
C HIS A 216 -5.44 -1.37 18.80
N ARG A 217 -6.75 -1.24 19.08
CA ARG A 217 -7.78 -1.08 18.05
C ARG A 217 -7.54 0.14 17.21
N VAL A 218 -7.21 1.27 17.82
CA VAL A 218 -7.04 2.53 17.11
C VAL A 218 -5.80 2.44 16.21
N GLU A 219 -4.71 1.87 16.72
CA GLU A 219 -3.43 1.68 16.04
C GLU A 219 -3.59 0.77 14.82
N GLN A 220 -4.25 -0.38 14.98
CA GLN A 220 -4.51 -1.31 13.89
C GLN A 220 -5.49 -0.72 12.87
N SER A 221 -6.56 -0.08 13.33
CA SER A 221 -7.58 0.51 12.44
C SER A 221 -7.04 1.69 11.64
N ILE A 222 -6.19 2.53 12.24
CA ILE A 222 -5.64 3.70 11.55
C ILE A 222 -4.61 3.30 10.49
N PHE A 223 -3.84 2.23 10.76
CA PHE A 223 -2.98 1.62 9.77
C PHE A 223 -3.81 1.14 8.56
N THR A 224 -4.90 0.39 8.82
CA THR A 224 -5.79 -0.10 7.75
C THR A 224 -6.47 1.04 7.00
N TRP A 225 -6.87 2.12 7.69
CA TRP A 225 -7.40 3.33 7.04
C TRP A 225 -6.38 3.91 6.06
N GLY A 226 -5.15 4.17 6.51
CA GLY A 226 -4.09 4.74 5.68
C GLY A 226 -3.70 3.84 4.51
N TRP A 227 -3.65 2.53 4.73
CA TRP A 227 -3.41 1.56 3.66
C TRP A 227 -4.56 1.55 2.65
N SER A 228 -5.82 1.50 3.11
CA SER A 228 -6.98 1.36 2.21
C SER A 228 -7.28 2.62 1.41
N THR A 229 -6.87 3.78 1.90
CA THR A 229 -7.09 5.07 1.24
C THR A 229 -5.89 5.53 0.41
N GLY A 230 -4.68 4.99 0.62
CA GLY A 230 -3.51 5.39 -0.16
C GLY A 230 -2.52 4.26 -0.40
N THR A 231 -1.61 4.04 0.55
CA THR A 231 -0.59 3.00 0.42
C THR A 231 -0.20 2.49 1.79
N VAL A 232 0.49 1.35 1.81
CA VAL A 232 1.11 0.82 3.03
C VAL A 232 1.97 1.88 3.72
N ALA A 233 2.68 2.72 2.95
CA ALA A 233 3.48 3.82 3.49
C ALA A 233 2.62 4.86 4.24
N MET A 234 1.43 5.19 3.72
CA MET A 234 0.48 6.06 4.42
C MET A 234 -0.07 5.41 5.70
N GLY A 235 -0.33 4.11 5.67
CA GLY A 235 -0.67 3.32 6.85
C GLY A 235 0.42 3.38 7.93
N ILE A 236 1.68 3.16 7.55
CA ILE A 236 2.84 3.23 8.46
C ILE A 236 3.01 4.65 9.02
N ALA A 237 2.87 5.68 8.18
CA ALA A 237 3.02 7.07 8.61
C ALA A 237 1.99 7.44 9.68
N LEU A 238 0.72 7.09 9.48
CA LEU A 238 -0.33 7.31 10.48
C LEU A 238 -0.14 6.44 11.73
N LEU A 239 0.26 5.18 11.57
CA LEU A 239 0.55 4.29 12.70
C LEU A 239 1.64 4.89 13.59
N ARG A 240 2.72 5.44 13.02
CA ARG A 240 3.81 6.07 13.79
C ARG A 240 3.38 7.30 14.58
N ILE A 241 2.23 7.90 14.27
CA ILE A 241 1.68 8.99 15.05
C ILE A 241 1.09 8.45 16.36
N VAL A 242 0.35 7.33 16.29
CA VAL A 242 -0.34 6.73 17.46
C VAL A 242 0.48 5.69 18.19
N ASP A 243 1.48 5.11 17.54
CA ASP A 243 2.39 4.09 18.05
C ASP A 243 3.81 4.33 17.48
N PRO A 244 4.54 5.34 18.00
CA PRO A 244 5.87 5.71 17.50
C PRO A 244 6.92 4.59 17.60
N ASP A 245 6.81 3.77 18.64
CA ASP A 245 7.74 2.68 18.94
C ASP A 245 7.32 1.34 18.32
N LEU A 246 6.20 1.30 17.59
CA LEU A 246 5.63 0.11 16.94
C LEU A 246 5.32 -1.04 17.92
N LYS A 247 4.93 -0.71 19.16
CA LYS A 247 4.61 -1.67 20.24
C LYS A 247 3.32 -2.44 19.99
N SER A 248 2.41 -1.92 19.17
CA SER A 248 1.15 -2.57 18.79
C SER A 248 1.33 -3.84 17.97
N ARG A 249 2.54 -4.09 17.45
CA ARG A 249 2.86 -5.18 16.51
C ARG A 249 2.01 -5.20 15.24
N THR A 250 1.35 -4.08 14.92
CA THR A 250 0.48 -3.95 13.74
C THR A 250 1.22 -4.31 12.45
N LEU A 251 2.48 -3.89 12.31
CA LEU A 251 3.28 -4.21 11.12
C LEU A 251 3.69 -5.69 11.05
N ASP A 252 3.88 -6.36 12.18
CA ASP A 252 4.16 -7.80 12.21
C ASP A 252 2.93 -8.59 11.69
N TYR A 253 1.75 -8.25 12.21
CA TYR A 253 0.49 -8.88 11.79
C TYR A 253 0.21 -8.63 10.31
N TYR A 254 0.40 -7.39 9.86
CA TYR A 254 0.29 -7.03 8.44
C TYR A 254 1.26 -7.85 7.59
N GLY A 255 2.54 -7.92 7.99
CA GLY A 255 3.56 -8.64 7.23
C GLY A 255 3.21 -10.11 7.01
N ILE A 256 2.70 -10.79 8.04
CA ILE A 256 2.26 -12.20 7.93
C ILE A 256 1.01 -12.32 7.05
N ALA A 257 0.01 -11.46 7.27
CA ALA A 257 -1.25 -11.50 6.53
C ALA A 257 -1.09 -11.14 5.05
N TYR A 258 -0.18 -10.23 4.73
CA TYR A 258 -0.02 -9.69 3.37
C TYR A 258 0.69 -10.65 2.43
N VAL A 259 1.51 -11.59 2.90
CA VAL A 259 2.19 -12.56 2.02
C VAL A 259 1.21 -13.29 1.09
N PRO A 260 0.14 -13.95 1.57
CA PRO A 260 -0.84 -14.58 0.68
C PRO A 260 -1.69 -13.56 -0.08
N ILE A 261 -2.04 -12.42 0.53
CA ILE A 261 -2.86 -11.38 -0.10
C ILE A 261 -2.15 -10.76 -1.31
N GLY A 262 -0.84 -10.54 -1.21
CA GLY A 262 -0.04 -9.95 -2.28
C GLY A 262 -0.08 -10.75 -3.58
N PHE A 263 -0.13 -12.10 -3.50
CA PHE A 263 -0.31 -12.93 -4.71
C PHE A 263 -1.69 -12.72 -5.36
N VAL A 264 -2.74 -12.61 -4.54
CA VAL A 264 -4.10 -12.33 -5.03
C VAL A 264 -4.16 -10.95 -5.66
N ASP A 265 -3.56 -9.94 -5.02
CA ASP A 265 -3.49 -8.57 -5.54
C ASP A 265 -2.80 -8.53 -6.91
N ILE A 266 -1.68 -9.24 -7.08
CA ILE A 266 -0.96 -9.32 -8.36
C ILE A 266 -1.81 -9.95 -9.46
N ILE A 267 -2.54 -11.04 -9.14
CA ILE A 267 -3.45 -11.69 -10.08
C ILE A 267 -4.57 -10.73 -10.50
N ILE A 268 -5.15 -10.02 -9.53
CA ILE A 268 -6.20 -9.03 -9.79
C ILE A 268 -5.66 -7.92 -10.69
N VAL A 269 -4.51 -7.33 -10.38
CA VAL A 269 -3.90 -6.25 -11.17
C VAL A 269 -3.57 -6.71 -12.58
N ALA A 270 -3.09 -7.95 -12.75
CA ALA A 270 -2.75 -8.50 -14.05
C ALA A 270 -3.98 -8.81 -14.91
N LEU A 271 -5.04 -9.39 -14.33
CA LEU A 271 -6.17 -9.91 -15.10
C LEU A 271 -7.33 -8.92 -15.22
N ALA A 272 -7.50 -8.00 -14.27
CA ALA A 272 -8.66 -7.11 -14.24
C ALA A 272 -8.84 -6.29 -15.53
N PRO A 273 -7.79 -5.65 -16.10
CA PRO A 273 -7.97 -4.89 -17.34
C PRO A 273 -8.50 -5.75 -18.49
N GLY A 274 -7.90 -6.93 -18.72
CA GLY A 274 -8.31 -7.85 -19.78
C GLY A 274 -9.75 -8.36 -19.59
N LEU A 275 -10.14 -8.71 -18.36
CA LEU A 275 -11.51 -9.13 -18.05
C LEU A 275 -12.53 -8.00 -18.28
N ILE A 276 -12.19 -6.78 -17.87
CA ILE A 276 -13.07 -5.62 -18.05
C ILE A 276 -13.25 -5.31 -19.55
N LEU A 277 -12.17 -5.31 -20.33
CA LEU A 277 -12.21 -5.08 -21.78
C LEU A 277 -12.98 -6.19 -22.52
N ALA A 278 -12.90 -7.43 -22.05
CA ALA A 278 -13.68 -8.55 -22.58
C ALA A 278 -15.18 -8.51 -22.19
N GLY A 279 -15.64 -7.45 -21.51
CA GLY A 279 -17.05 -7.27 -21.13
C GLY A 279 -17.45 -7.88 -19.79
N TYR A 280 -16.51 -8.44 -19.03
CA TYR A 280 -16.76 -9.08 -17.73
C TYR A 280 -16.67 -8.12 -16.53
N ALA A 281 -16.80 -6.81 -16.75
CA ALA A 281 -16.69 -5.81 -15.68
C ALA A 281 -17.67 -6.06 -14.51
N TRP A 282 -18.94 -6.33 -14.81
CA TRP A 282 -19.96 -6.61 -13.79
C TRP A 282 -19.74 -7.97 -13.09
N PRO A 283 -19.55 -9.09 -13.81
CA PRO A 283 -19.16 -10.35 -13.19
C PRO A 283 -17.94 -10.24 -12.28
N PHE A 284 -16.90 -9.52 -12.71
CA PHE A 284 -15.70 -9.28 -11.92
C PHE A 284 -16.02 -8.53 -10.62
N ALA A 285 -16.75 -7.41 -10.71
CA ALA A 285 -17.14 -6.61 -9.56
C ALA A 285 -18.02 -7.39 -8.57
N LEU A 286 -19.03 -8.11 -9.06
CA LEU A 286 -19.92 -8.92 -8.23
C LEU A 286 -19.19 -10.09 -7.56
N THR A 287 -18.24 -10.72 -8.26
CA THR A 287 -17.40 -11.78 -7.68
C THR A 287 -16.51 -11.23 -6.56
N ALA A 288 -15.88 -10.08 -6.77
CA ALA A 288 -15.06 -9.43 -5.74
C ALA A 288 -15.89 -9.07 -4.50
N ILE A 289 -17.09 -8.50 -4.69
CA ILE A 289 -18.03 -8.19 -3.59
C ILE A 289 -18.46 -9.49 -2.89
N GLY A 290 -18.81 -10.53 -3.66
CA GLY A 290 -19.23 -11.82 -3.13
C GLY A 290 -18.15 -12.50 -2.28
N ILE A 291 -16.90 -12.49 -2.74
CA ILE A 291 -15.75 -13.00 -1.97
C ILE A 291 -15.56 -12.16 -0.70
N GLY A 292 -15.63 -10.83 -0.80
CA GLY A 292 -15.53 -9.96 0.38
C GLY A 292 -16.61 -10.25 1.43
N LEU A 293 -17.86 -10.39 1.00
CA LEU A 293 -18.97 -10.76 1.89
C LEU A 293 -18.79 -12.16 2.48
N LEU A 294 -18.32 -13.13 1.69
CA LEU A 294 -18.03 -14.49 2.16
C LEU A 294 -16.97 -14.47 3.26
N ILE A 295 -15.88 -13.69 3.08
CA ILE A 295 -14.84 -13.52 4.10
C ILE A 295 -15.44 -12.95 5.39
N LEU A 296 -16.31 -11.94 5.30
CA LEU A 296 -16.98 -11.37 6.46
C LEU A 296 -17.92 -12.36 7.16
N ILE A 297 -18.67 -13.16 6.39
CA ILE A 297 -19.57 -14.20 6.92
C ILE A 297 -18.76 -15.29 7.63
N VAL A 298 -17.71 -15.81 7.00
CA VAL A 298 -16.81 -16.81 7.58
C VAL A 298 -16.17 -16.27 8.87
N ALA A 299 -15.66 -15.04 8.84
CA ALA A 299 -15.10 -14.40 10.03
C ALA A 299 -16.12 -14.30 11.18
N ARG A 300 -17.40 -14.05 10.86
CA ARG A 300 -18.47 -14.01 11.87
C ARG A 300 -18.82 -15.41 12.40
N LEU A 301 -18.89 -16.42 11.54
CA LEU A 301 -19.15 -17.81 11.93
C LEU A 301 -18.03 -18.40 12.81
N LEU A 302 -16.78 -18.03 12.53
CA LEU A 302 -15.62 -18.44 13.32
C LEU A 302 -15.42 -17.62 14.61
N GLY A 303 -16.29 -16.66 14.89
CA GLY A 303 -16.21 -15.80 16.09
C GLY A 303 -15.03 -14.82 16.08
N TRP A 304 -14.42 -14.58 14.92
CA TRP A 304 -13.34 -13.59 14.77
C TRP A 304 -13.89 -12.16 14.86
N TRP A 305 -15.15 -11.96 14.45
CA TRP A 305 -15.88 -10.72 14.63
C TRP A 305 -16.63 -10.69 15.97
N ALA A 306 -15.89 -10.40 17.04
CA ALA A 306 -16.45 -10.22 18.38
C ALA A 306 -15.84 -8.96 19.03
N PRO A 307 -16.67 -8.00 19.51
CA PRO A 307 -16.14 -6.86 20.23
C PRO A 307 -15.45 -7.36 21.51
N SER A 308 -14.11 -7.20 21.63
CA SER A 308 -13.45 -7.48 22.92
C SER A 308 -14.06 -6.59 24.01
N THR A 309 -14.35 -7.20 25.15
CA THR A 309 -14.74 -6.43 26.33
C THR A 309 -13.45 -5.95 26.99
N ARG A 310 -13.39 -4.68 27.40
CA ARG A 310 -12.22 -4.01 28.03
C ARG A 310 -11.61 -4.76 29.23
N LYS A 311 -12.27 -5.81 29.74
CA LYS A 311 -11.77 -6.72 30.79
C LYS A 311 -10.81 -7.80 30.28
N GLU A 312 -10.88 -8.20 29.02
CA GLU A 312 -9.99 -9.21 28.44
C GLU A 312 -8.58 -8.64 28.14
N ASP A 313 -8.51 -7.37 27.75
CA ASP A 313 -7.25 -6.68 27.46
C ASP A 313 -6.38 -6.48 28.72
N ALA A 314 -7.00 -6.40 29.91
CA ALA A 314 -6.28 -6.31 31.18
C ALA A 314 -5.64 -7.65 31.62
N LEU A 315 -6.13 -8.78 31.10
CA LEU A 315 -5.61 -10.12 31.40
C LEU A 315 -4.55 -10.57 30.38
N ALA A 316 -4.57 -10.04 29.16
CA ALA A 316 -3.58 -10.32 28.12
C ALA A 316 -2.27 -9.50 28.24
N GLN A 317 -2.22 -8.55 29.18
CA GLN A 317 -1.04 -7.73 29.51
C GLN A 317 -0.22 -8.28 30.71
N ILE A 318 -0.61 -9.44 31.26
CA ILE A 318 0.16 -10.20 32.27
C ILE A 318 0.82 -11.38 31.57
#